data_AF-I4YQJ0-F1
#
_entry.id   AF-I4YQJ0-F1
#
_cell.length_a   1.000
_cell.length_b   1.000
_cell.length_c   1.000
_cell.angle_alpha   90.00
_cell.angle_beta   90.00
_cell.angle_gamma   90.00
#
_symmetry.space_group_name_H-M   'P 1'
#
loop_
_entity.id
_entity.type
_entity.pdbx_description
1 polymer ?
#
loop_
_entity_poly.entity_id
_entity_poly.type
_entity_poly.pdbx_seq_one_letter_code
_entity_poly.pdbx_strand_id
1 'polypeptide(L)' 'MAQHPARLRITEPEDVFLALTSYPPGDGASEAQLTEFREAIARAFEEGKGVLEVAKEAGLFLSRKTD' A
#
# COMPACT_ATOMS: atom_id res chain seq x y z
N MET A 1 -16.16 21.63 -1.98
CA MET A 1 -16.59 20.23 -2.26
C MET A 1 -16.30 19.42 -1.01
N ALA A 2 -17.27 18.71 -0.45
CA ALA A 2 -17.03 17.82 0.67
C ALA A 2 -16.38 16.53 0.12
N GLN A 3 -15.06 16.41 0.30
CA GLN A 3 -14.35 15.18 -0.03
C GLN A 3 -14.67 14.18 1.07
N HIS A 4 -15.44 13.13 0.76
CA HIS A 4 -15.58 12.01 1.68
C HIS A 4 -14.18 11.43 1.91
N PRO A 5 -13.71 11.24 3.16
CA PRO A 5 -12.39 10.70 3.41
C PRO A 5 -12.34 9.29 2.82
N ALA A 6 -11.61 9.13 1.72
CA ALA A 6 -11.39 7.84 1.07
C ALA A 6 -10.38 7.06 1.90
N ARG A 7 -10.85 6.47 3.00
CA ARG A 7 -10.09 5.58 3.86
C ARG A 7 -10.40 4.13 3.50
N LEU A 8 -9.35 3.33 3.33
CA LEU A 8 -9.45 1.89 3.21
C LEU A 8 -8.98 1.27 4.52
N ARG A 9 -9.78 0.34 5.03
CA ARG A 9 -9.49 -0.42 6.25
C ARG A 9 -9.13 -1.84 5.85
N ILE A 10 -7.91 -2.26 6.12
CA ILE A 10 -7.39 -3.58 5.78
C ILE A 10 -7.22 -4.38 7.06
N THR A 11 -7.73 -5.61 7.07
CA THR A 11 -7.75 -6.50 8.25
C THR A 11 -6.95 -7.78 8.07
N GLU A 12 -6.48 -8.05 6.85
CA GLU A 12 -5.65 -9.21 6.53
C GLU A 12 -4.25 -8.73 6.08
N PRO A 13 -3.20 -8.96 6.88
CA PRO A 13 -1.82 -8.66 6.50
C PRO A 13 -1.38 -9.28 5.18
N GLU A 14 -1.82 -10.51 4.87
CA GLU A 14 -1.41 -11.21 3.66
C GLU A 14 -1.91 -10.50 2.39
N ASP A 15 -3.09 -9.89 2.43
CA ASP A 15 -3.64 -9.12 1.31
C ASP A 15 -2.72 -7.93 0.94
N VAL A 16 -2.10 -7.29 1.94
CA VAL A 16 -1.15 -6.19 1.73
C VAL A 16 0.13 -6.71 1.07
N PHE A 17 0.66 -7.81 1.60
CA PHE A 17 1.87 -8.42 1.06
C PHE A 17 1.67 -8.81 -0.40
N LEU A 18 0.65 -9.63 -0.69
CA LEU A 18 0.35 -10.11 -2.04
C LEU A 18 0.11 -8.97 -3.02
N ALA A 19 -0.66 -7.95 -2.63
CA ALA A 19 -0.93 -6.81 -3.49
C ALA A 19 0.37 -6.08 -3.88
N LEU A 20 1.27 -5.84 -2.92
CA LEU A 20 2.49 -5.06 -3.14
C LEU A 20 3.66 -5.88 -3.73
N THR A 21 3.59 -7.21 -3.72
CA THR A 21 4.57 -8.10 -4.37
C THR A 21 4.10 -8.66 -5.71
N SER A 22 2.86 -8.34 -6.14
CA SER A 22 2.29 -8.81 -7.42
C SER A 22 2.81 -8.09 -8.66
N TYR A 23 3.53 -6.98 -8.51
CA TYR A 23 4.06 -6.15 -9.61
C TYR A 23 5.36 -5.46 -9.19
N PRO A 24 6.21 -5.00 -10.13
CA PRO A 24 7.41 -4.24 -9.78
C PRO A 24 7.13 -3.04 -8.88
N PRO A 25 8.01 -2.76 -7.90
CA PRO A 25 9.29 -3.43 -7.65
C PRO A 25 9.22 -4.73 -6.83
N GLY A 26 8.04 -5.11 -6.32
CA GLY A 26 7.91 -6.18 -5.33
C GLY A 26 8.03 -7.61 -5.91
N ASP A 27 7.74 -7.79 -7.19
CA ASP A 27 7.90 -9.07 -7.90
C ASP A 27 9.38 -9.47 -8.11
N GLY A 28 10.29 -8.50 -8.08
CA GLY A 28 11.74 -8.69 -8.21
C GLY A 28 12.51 -8.65 -6.89
N ALA A 29 11.82 -8.59 -5.75
CA ALA A 29 12.46 -8.52 -4.44
C ALA A 29 13.13 -9.86 -4.06
N SER A 30 14.29 -9.78 -3.42
CA SER A 30 14.97 -10.96 -2.86
C SER A 30 14.20 -11.54 -1.67
N GLU A 31 14.44 -12.81 -1.33
CA GLU A 31 13.80 -13.46 -0.16
C GLU A 31 14.05 -12.70 1.15
N ALA A 32 15.24 -12.13 1.33
CA ALA A 32 15.56 -11.32 2.51
C ALA A 32 14.68 -10.06 2.59
N GLN A 33 14.49 -9.36 1.46
CA GLN A 33 13.62 -8.19 1.38
C GLN A 33 12.15 -8.54 1.59
N LEU A 34 11.70 -9.68 1.05
CA LEU A 34 10.34 -10.17 1.26
C LEU A 34 10.09 -10.53 2.74
N THR A 35 11.09 -11.10 3.41
CA THR A 35 11.02 -11.43 4.84
C THR A 35 10.94 -10.16 5.69
N GLU A 36 11.85 -9.20 5.46
CA GLU A 36 11.84 -7.90 6.13
C GLU A 36 10.50 -7.16 5.89
N PHE A 37 9.96 -7.26 4.68
CA PHE A 37 8.69 -6.63 4.35
C PHE A 37 7.51 -7.27 5.10
N ARG A 38 7.48 -8.61 5.22
CA ARG A 38 6.48 -9.32 6.04
C ARG A 38 6.54 -8.87 7.50
N GLU A 39 7.74 -8.73 8.07
CA GLU A 39 7.93 -8.24 9.44
C GLU A 39 7.43 -6.79 9.59
N ALA A 40 7.72 -5.92 8.61
CA ALA A 40 7.24 -4.55 8.62
C ALA A 40 5.70 -4.45 8.57
N ILE A 41 5.05 -5.29 7.75
CA ILE A 41 3.59 -5.37 7.70
C ILE A 41 3.05 -5.86 9.04
N ALA A 42 3.59 -6.95 9.59
CA ALA A 42 3.14 -7.50 10.87
C ALA A 42 3.20 -6.44 11.98
N ARG A 43 4.32 -5.72 12.09
CA ARG A 43 4.49 -4.62 13.04
C ARG A 43 3.46 -3.51 12.84
N ALA A 44 3.19 -3.10 11.60
CA ALA A 44 2.20 -2.06 11.32
C ALA A 44 0.78 -2.48 11.77
N PHE A 45 0.42 -3.76 11.59
CA PHE A 45 -0.85 -4.29 12.07
C PHE A 45 -0.90 -4.40 13.59
N GLU A 46 0.18 -4.81 14.25
CA GLU A 46 0.26 -4.82 15.72
C GLU A 46 0.04 -3.42 16.31
N GLU A 47 0.74 -2.42 15.78
CA GLU A 47 0.58 -1.01 16.15
C GLU A 47 -0.85 -0.50 15.90
N GLY A 48 -1.47 -0.98 14.81
CA GLY A 48 -2.85 -0.70 14.42
C GLY A 48 -3.93 -1.58 15.08
N LYS A 49 -3.58 -2.41 16.09
CA LYS A 49 -4.50 -3.35 16.76
C LYS A 49 -5.21 -4.30 15.80
N GLY A 50 -4.46 -4.87 14.86
CA GLY A 50 -4.92 -5.80 13.84
C GLY A 50 -5.50 -5.12 12.60
N VAL A 51 -5.37 -3.80 12.45
CA VAL A 51 -5.88 -3.06 11.30
C VAL A 51 -4.87 -2.09 10.75
N LEU A 52 -4.74 -2.07 9.42
CA LEU A 52 -4.05 -1.01 8.69
C LEU A 52 -5.09 -0.06 8.07
N GLU A 53 -5.10 1.20 8.50
CA GLU A 53 -5.90 2.26 7.87
C GLU A 53 -5.03 3.07 6.91
N VAL A 54 -5.45 3.11 5.64
CA VAL A 54 -4.75 3.89 4.61
C VAL A 54 -5.67 4.93 3.99
N ALA A 55 -5.13 6.11 3.72
CA ALA A 55 -5.83 7.16 2.99
C ALA A 55 -5.46 7.10 1.51
N LYS A 56 -6.46 7.24 0.63
CA LYS A 56 -6.20 7.40 -0.79
C LYS A 56 -5.67 8.80 -1.05
N GLU A 57 -4.45 8.89 -1.57
CA GLU A 57 -3.90 10.10 -2.16
C GLU A 57 -4.02 10.03 -3.69
N ALA A 58 -4.35 11.16 -4.32
CA ALA A 58 -4.49 11.25 -5.78
C ALA A 58 -3.76 12.49 -6.30
N GLY A 59 -2.88 12.30 -7.28
CA GLY A 59 -2.21 13.38 -8.01
C GLY A 59 -2.78 13.52 -9.42
N LEU A 60 -3.09 14.73 -9.84
CA LEU A 60 -3.54 15.04 -11.20
C LEU A 60 -2.44 15.82 -11.93
N PHE A 61 -1.88 15.21 -12.98
CA PHE A 61 -0.93 15.87 -13.86
C PHE A 61 -1.65 16.33 -15.13
N LEU A 62 -1.67 17.64 -15.34
CA LEU A 62 -2.26 18.26 -16.52
C LEU A 62 -1.14 18.74 -17.44
N SER A 63 -1.21 18.36 -18.70
CA SER A 63 -0.33 18.88 -19.75
C SER A 63 -1.18 19.24 -20.98
N ARG A 64 -0.67 20.17 -21.77
CA ARG A 64 -1.23 20.47 -23.09
C ARG A 64 -0.38 19.78 -24.14
N LYS A 65 -0.99 18.97 -24.99
CA LYS A 65 -0.32 18.44 -26.18
C LYS A 65 0.10 19.61 -27.08
N THR A 66 1.35 19.63 -27.51
CA THR A 66 1.84 20.53 -28.56
C THR A 66 1.67 19.81 -29.90
N ASP A 67 1.25 20.53 -30.93
CA ASP A 67 1.13 20.02 -32.31
C ASP A 67 2.49 19.64 -32.90
#